data_AF-A0A6G3XTD1-F1
#
_entry.id   AF-A0A6G3XTD1-F1
#
_cell.length_a   1.000
_cell.length_b   1.000
_cell.length_c   1.000
_cell.angle_alpha   90.00
_cell.angle_beta   90.00
_cell.angle_gamma   90.00
#
_symmetry.space_group_name_H-M   'P 1'
#
loop_
_entity.id
_entity.type
_entity.pdbx_description
1 polymer ?
#
loop_
_entity_poly.entity_id
_entity_poly.type
_entity_poly.pdbx_seq_one_letter_code
_entity_poly.pdbx_strand_id
1 'polypeptide(L)'
;VFKDVFPRFRTMQGYHVGRKAGWDCHGLPVELAVEKELGFNGKKDIEAFGIAEFNAKCRESVTRHTDAFAELTTRMGYWVDLDDAYRTMDPEYVDSVWWSLKEIFN
;
A
#
# COMPACT_ATOMS: atom_id res chain seq x y z
N VAL A 1 0.09 11.25 -13.99
CA VAL A 1 -0.19 11.97 -15.26
C VAL A 1 -1.06 11.14 -16.22
N PHE A 2 -0.58 10.06 -16.84
CA PHE A 2 -1.43 9.27 -17.77
C PHE A 2 -2.71 8.72 -17.12
N LYS A 3 -2.59 8.15 -15.92
CA LYS A 3 -3.73 7.64 -15.12
C LYS A 3 -4.68 8.73 -14.61
N ASP A 4 -4.43 10.00 -14.91
CA ASP A 4 -5.28 11.14 -14.55
C ASP A 4 -5.92 11.78 -15.79
N VAL A 5 -5.13 11.94 -16.87
CA VAL A 5 -5.57 12.54 -18.13
C VAL A 5 -6.75 11.76 -18.75
N PHE A 6 -6.65 10.43 -18.85
CA PHE A 6 -7.73 9.65 -19.48
C PHE A 6 -9.02 9.62 -18.65
N PRO A 7 -9.00 9.38 -17.32
CA PRO A 7 -10.21 9.51 -16.50
C PRO A 7 -10.89 10.86 -16.61
N ARG A 8 -10.14 11.97 -16.62
CA ARG A 8 -10.71 13.31 -16.85
C ARG A 8 -11.40 13.42 -18.20
N PHE A 9 -10.72 13.01 -19.27
CA PHE A 9 -11.29 13.00 -20.61
C PHE A 9 -12.59 12.19 -20.67
N ARG A 10 -12.63 10.99 -20.06
CA ARG A 10 -13.84 10.16 -20.03
C ARG A 10 -14.96 10.80 -19.21
N THR A 11 -14.65 11.45 -18.09
CA THR A 11 -15.65 12.24 -17.35
C THR A 11 -16.23 13.39 -18.19
N MET A 12 -15.39 14.09 -18.97
CA MET A 12 -15.86 15.14 -19.91
C MET A 12 -16.77 14.59 -21.03
N GLN A 13 -16.64 13.31 -21.36
CA GLN A 13 -17.52 12.62 -22.32
C GLN A 13 -18.81 12.05 -21.67
N GLY A 14 -19.08 12.37 -20.40
CA GLY A 14 -20.30 11.93 -19.71
C GLY A 14 -20.21 10.58 -19.01
N TYR A 15 -19.01 9.98 -18.89
CA TYR A 15 -18.83 8.71 -18.18
C TYR A 15 -18.64 8.93 -16.68
N HIS A 16 -19.23 8.05 -15.87
CA HIS A 16 -18.89 7.91 -14.46
C HIS A 16 -17.60 7.10 -14.30
N VAL A 17 -16.56 7.69 -13.72
CA VAL A 17 -15.24 7.06 -13.54
C VAL A 17 -14.84 7.14 -12.07
N GLY A 18 -15.04 6.04 -11.34
CA GLY A 18 -14.57 5.90 -9.95
C GLY A 18 -13.05 5.85 -9.89
N ARG A 19 -12.44 6.55 -8.93
CA ARG A 19 -10.99 6.69 -8.79
C ARG A 19 -10.62 6.50 -7.32
N LYS A 20 -10.14 5.31 -6.97
CA LYS A 20 -9.79 4.92 -5.60
C LYS A 20 -8.28 4.73 -5.49
N ALA A 21 -7.64 5.33 -4.50
CA ALA A 21 -6.24 5.11 -4.22
C ALA A 21 -6.02 3.77 -3.53
N GLY A 22 -4.76 3.34 -3.47
CA GLY A 22 -4.37 2.10 -2.84
C GLY A 22 -2.92 2.11 -2.39
N TRP A 23 -2.66 1.44 -1.27
CA TRP A 23 -1.32 1.32 -0.69
C TRP A 23 -0.89 -0.14 -0.67
N ASP A 24 0.26 -0.41 -1.27
CA ASP A 24 0.98 -1.66 -1.13
C ASP A 24 1.85 -1.58 0.14
N CYS A 25 1.55 -2.44 1.11
CA CYS A 25 2.00 -2.32 2.50
C CYS A 25 2.84 -3.53 2.95
N HIS A 26 3.02 -4.54 2.09
CA HIS A 26 3.63 -5.81 2.45
C HIS A 26 4.89 -6.11 1.63
N GLY A 27 5.63 -7.13 2.09
CA GLY A 27 6.71 -7.76 1.33
C GLY A 27 8.06 -7.06 1.41
N LEU A 28 8.99 -7.60 0.62
CA LEU A 28 10.42 -7.28 0.69
C LEU A 28 10.77 -5.78 0.62
N PRO A 29 10.11 -4.93 -0.20
CA PRO A 29 10.45 -3.51 -0.24
C PRO A 29 10.31 -2.82 1.12
N VAL A 30 9.27 -3.17 1.88
CA VAL A 30 9.03 -2.61 3.22
C VAL A 30 9.98 -3.24 4.24
N GLU A 31 10.11 -4.57 4.21
CA GLU A 31 10.94 -5.33 5.15
C GLU A 31 12.41 -4.93 5.07
N LEU A 32 12.97 -4.84 3.85
CA LEU A 32 14.37 -4.45 3.64
C LEU A 32 14.67 -3.00 4.06
N ALA A 33 13.69 -2.10 3.90
CA ALA A 33 13.83 -0.72 4.38
C ALA A 33 13.94 -0.68 5.91
N VAL A 34 13.11 -1.45 6.61
CA VAL A 34 13.14 -1.57 8.08
C VAL A 34 14.38 -2.30 8.57
N GLU A 35 14.80 -3.40 7.92
CA GLU A 35 16.06 -4.08 8.23
C GLU A 35 17.24 -3.11 8.15
N LYS A 36 17.28 -2.28 7.10
CA LYS A 36 18.33 -1.27 6.94
C LYS A 36 18.28 -0.18 8.02
N GLU A 37 17.09 0.26 8.44
CA GLU A 37 16.92 1.22 9.53
C GLU A 37 17.38 0.65 10.89
N LEU A 38 17.15 -0.65 11.11
CA LEU A 38 17.53 -1.35 12.35
C LEU A 38 18.96 -1.91 12.32
N GLY A 39 19.64 -1.88 11.17
CA GLY A 39 20.98 -2.42 10.99
C GLY A 39 21.05 -3.95 10.98
N PHE A 40 19.94 -4.62 10.63
CA PHE A 40 19.85 -6.07 10.56
C PHE A 40 20.47 -6.61 9.27
N ASN A 41 21.09 -7.79 9.35
CA ASN A 41 21.72 -8.46 8.20
C ASN A 41 21.06 -9.81 7.86
N GLY A 42 19.82 -10.00 8.30
CA GLY A 42 18.96 -11.10 7.86
C GLY A 42 18.07 -11.66 8.96
N LYS A 43 17.48 -12.83 8.66
CA LYS A 43 16.41 -13.45 9.46
C LYS A 43 16.75 -13.68 10.93
N LYS A 44 18.00 -14.03 11.25
CA LYS A 44 18.41 -14.31 12.63
C LYS A 44 18.28 -13.09 13.53
N ASP A 45 18.57 -11.90 13.00
CA ASP A 45 18.46 -10.65 13.74
C ASP A 45 17.00 -10.28 13.97
N ILE A 46 16.13 -10.54 12.98
CA ILE A 46 14.68 -10.35 13.08
C ILE A 46 14.07 -11.29 14.12
N GLU A 47 14.42 -12.57 14.08
CA GLU A 47 13.94 -13.56 15.04
C GLU A 47 14.41 -13.23 16.46
N ALA A 48 15.64 -12.74 16.63
CA ALA A 48 16.18 -12.29 17.92
C ALA A 48 15.53 -10.99 18.43
N PHE A 49 15.18 -10.07 17.53
CA PHE A 49 14.46 -8.83 17.84
C PHE A 49 12.99 -9.08 18.20
N GLY A 50 12.38 -10.09 17.58
CA GLY A 50 10.98 -10.44 17.74
C GLY A 50 10.18 -10.14 16.47
N ILE A 51 9.45 -11.16 16.00
CA ILE A 51 8.64 -11.07 14.76
C ILE A 51 7.52 -10.04 14.91
N ALA A 52 6.88 -9.99 16.07
CA ALA A 52 5.78 -9.05 16.32
C ALA A 52 6.26 -7.60 16.31
N GLU A 53 7.40 -7.35 16.94
CA GLU A 53 8.07 -6.06 17.01
C GLU A 53 8.55 -5.60 15.64
N PHE A 54 9.13 -6.51 14.86
CA PHE A 54 9.54 -6.22 13.48
C PHE A 54 8.34 -5.89 12.59
N ASN A 55 7.26 -6.67 12.65
CA ASN A 55 6.05 -6.41 11.89
C ASN A 55 5.39 -5.07 12.28
N ALA A 56 5.43 -4.70 13.56
CA ALA A 56 4.95 -3.39 14.02
C ALA A 56 5.78 -2.26 13.41
N LYS A 57 7.12 -2.40 13.32
CA LYS A 57 8.00 -1.44 12.65
C LYS A 57 7.73 -1.34 11.15
N CYS A 58 7.48 -2.45 10.47
CA CYS A 58 7.05 -2.44 9.06
C CYS A 58 5.76 -1.66 8.86
N ARG A 59 4.76 -1.88 9.72
CA ARG A 59 3.48 -1.14 9.67
C ARG A 59 3.68 0.37 9.90
N GLU A 60 4.49 0.74 10.89
CA GLU A 60 4.83 2.14 11.19
C GLU A 60 5.52 2.80 9.98
N SER A 61 6.49 2.12 9.38
CA SER A 61 7.22 2.61 8.20
C SER A 61 6.27 2.92 7.04
N VAL A 62 5.32 2.04 6.73
CA VAL A 62 4.33 2.29 5.66
C VAL A 62 3.53 3.56 5.95
N THR A 63 2.98 3.70 7.16
CA THR A 63 2.19 4.88 7.54
C THR A 63 2.98 6.18 7.53
N ARG A 64 4.29 6.15 7.79
CA ARG A 64 5.16 7.33 7.74
C ARG A 64 5.25 7.94 6.33
N HIS A 65 5.11 7.13 5.29
CA HIS A 65 5.27 7.60 3.91
C HIS A 65 3.94 7.99 3.25
N THR A 66 2.79 7.49 3.72
CA THR A 66 1.49 7.75 3.09
C THR A 66 1.16 9.24 3.01
N ASP A 67 1.49 10.01 4.04
CA ASP A 67 1.18 11.45 4.10
C ASP A 67 1.97 12.24 3.07
N ALA A 68 3.27 11.96 2.93
CA ALA A 68 4.11 12.60 1.93
C ALA A 68 3.65 12.27 0.49
N PHE A 69 3.20 11.04 0.25
CA PHE A 69 2.61 10.66 -1.03
C PHE A 69 1.25 11.32 -1.28
N ALA A 70 0.42 11.51 -0.24
CA ALA A 70 -0.85 12.21 -0.35
C ALA A 70 -0.66 13.70 -0.70
N GLU A 71 0.31 14.37 -0.06
CA GLU A 71 0.68 15.75 -0.37
C GLU A 71 1.15 15.89 -1.83
N LEU A 72 2.06 15.01 -2.25
CA LEU A 72 2.56 14.97 -3.63
C LEU A 72 1.43 14.74 -4.64
N THR A 73 0.54 13.79 -4.35
CA THR A 73 -0.61 13.44 -5.19
C THR A 73 -1.51 14.65 -5.43
N THR A 74 -1.83 15.36 -4.34
CA THR A 74 -2.63 16.59 -4.38
C THR A 74 -1.92 17.68 -5.20
N ARG A 75 -0.63 17.92 -4.93
CA ARG A 75 0.16 18.95 -5.61
C ARG A 75 0.31 18.71 -7.11
N MET A 76 0.39 17.45 -7.53
CA MET A 76 0.42 17.06 -8.94
C MET A 76 -0.94 17.19 -9.64
N GLY A 77 -2.01 17.47 -8.89
CA GLY A 77 -3.37 17.51 -9.40
C GLY A 77 -3.91 16.14 -9.79
N TYR A 78 -3.41 15.04 -9.22
CA TYR A 78 -3.93 13.72 -9.52
C TYR A 78 -5.26 13.51 -8.78
N TRP A 79 -6.38 13.47 -9.51
CA TRP A 79 -7.70 13.33 -8.91
C TRP A 79 -8.01 11.87 -8.60
N VAL A 80 -7.83 11.50 -7.34
CA VAL A 80 -8.11 10.18 -6.79
C VAL A 80 -8.60 10.32 -5.34
N ASP A 81 -9.49 9.43 -4.92
CA ASP A 81 -9.93 9.36 -3.53
C ASP A 81 -8.82 8.77 -2.65
N LEU A 82 -8.29 9.61 -1.76
CA LEU A 82 -7.26 9.26 -0.77
C LEU A 82 -7.87 8.94 0.61
N ASP A 83 -9.09 9.41 0.89
CA ASP A 83 -9.74 9.27 2.20
C ASP A 83 -10.23 7.83 2.38
N ASP A 84 -10.74 7.21 1.32
CA ASP A 84 -11.12 5.79 1.28
C ASP A 84 -10.01 4.93 0.62
N ALA A 85 -8.73 5.28 0.72
CA ALA A 85 -7.69 4.46 0.09
C ALA A 85 -7.62 3.03 0.69
N TYR A 86 -7.63 1.99 -0.15
CA TYR A 86 -7.47 0.61 0.35
C TYR A 86 -6.02 0.35 0.77
N ARG A 87 -5.82 -0.50 1.77
CA ARG A 87 -4.48 -0.95 2.19
C ARG A 87 -4.41 -2.46 2.17
N THR A 88 -3.35 -2.99 1.61
CA THR A 88 -3.14 -4.44 1.53
C THR A 88 -2.96 -5.11 2.90
N MET A 89 -2.65 -4.32 3.94
CA MET A 89 -2.54 -4.76 5.34
C MET A 89 -3.86 -4.74 6.13
N ASP A 90 -4.96 -4.26 5.54
CA ASP A 90 -6.27 -4.29 6.18
C ASP A 90 -6.83 -5.74 6.15
N PRO A 91 -7.44 -6.24 7.24
CA PRO A 91 -7.90 -7.62 7.33
C PRO A 91 -8.83 -8.05 6.19
N GLU A 92 -9.76 -7.16 5.78
CA GLU A 92 -10.73 -7.44 4.73
C GLU A 92 -10.05 -7.67 3.35
N TYR A 93 -8.92 -7.00 3.12
CA TYR A 93 -8.11 -7.22 1.93
C TYR A 93 -7.44 -8.60 1.98
N VAL A 94 -6.87 -8.97 3.12
CA VAL A 94 -6.24 -10.28 3.35
C VAL A 94 -7.24 -11.41 3.19
N ASP A 95 -8.45 -11.26 3.74
CA ASP A 95 -9.53 -12.24 3.60
C ASP A 95 -9.92 -12.45 2.13
N SER A 96 -9.95 -11.37 1.35
CA SER A 96 -10.22 -11.43 -0.10
C SER A 96 -9.11 -12.18 -0.86
N VAL A 97 -7.85 -11.99 -0.45
CA VAL A 97 -6.71 -12.75 -1.01
C VAL A 97 -6.83 -14.24 -0.65
N TRP A 98 -7.14 -14.57 0.60
CA TRP A 98 -7.34 -15.96 1.04
C TRP A 98 -8.47 -16.66 0.29
N TRP A 99 -9.60 -15.95 0.09
CA TRP A 99 -10.68 -16.44 -0.75
C TRP A 99 -10.19 -16.75 -2.18
N SER A 100 -9.46 -15.83 -2.82
CA SER A 100 -8.97 -16.05 -4.19
C SER A 100 -8.01 -17.23 -4.31
N LEU A 101 -7.14 -17.44 -3.32
CA LEU A 101 -6.22 -18.58 -3.26
C LEU A 101 -6.98 -19.90 -3.09
N LYS A 102 -8.05 -19.89 -2.28
CA LYS A 102 -8.93 -21.05 -2.12
C LYS A 102 -9.62 -21.41 -3.44
N GLU A 103 -10.13 -20.42 -4.18
CA GLU A 103 -10.75 -20.66 -5.50
C GLU A 103 -9.75 -21.23 -6.52
N ILE A 104 -8.48 -20.83 -6.47
CA ILE A 104 -7.43 -21.38 -7.35
C ILE A 104 -7.05 -22.82 -6.96
N PHE A 105 -7.09 -23.12 -5.65
CA PHE A 105 -6.75 -24.44 -5.14
C PHE A 105 -7.82 -25.49 -5.44
N ASN A 106 -9.09 -25.09 -5.51
CA ASN A 106 -10.25 -25.95 -5.83
C ASN A 106 -10.27 -26.37 -7.31
#